data_AF-A0A8S3A8A2-F1
#
_entry.id   AF-A0A8S3A8A2-F1
#
_cell.length_a   1.000
_cell.length_b   1.000
_cell.length_c   1.000
_cell.angle_alpha   90.00
_cell.angle_beta   90.00
_cell.angle_gamma   90.00
#
_symmetry.space_group_name_H-M   'P 1'
#
loop_
_entity.id
_entity.type
_entity.pdbx_description
1 polymer ?
#
loop_
_entity_poly.entity_id
_entity_poly.type
_entity_poly.pdbx_seq_one_letter_code
_entity_poly.pdbx_strand_id
1 'polypeptide(L)' 'GNPKDNKDDDDGDDPDRKRMMRKFEGAIVTDPQVSFSDVVGLEQAKEALKEAVILPVKFPQL' A
#
# COMPACT_ATOMS: atom_id res chain seq x y z
N GLY A 1 -31.61 7.78 27.78
CA GLY A 1 -31.21 6.48 27.23
C GLY A 1 -30.79 6.67 25.79
N ASN A 2 -29.54 6.32 25.48
CA ASN A 2 -29.18 5.41 24.41
C ASN A 2 -27.65 5.19 24.47
N PRO A 3 -27.16 3.98 24.73
CA PRO A 3 -25.75 3.65 24.56
C PRO A 3 -25.53 3.35 23.08
N LYS A 4 -24.58 4.03 22.44
CA LYS A 4 -24.01 3.57 21.16
C LYS A 4 -22.53 3.36 21.39
N ASP A 5 -22.22 2.11 21.72
CA ASP A 5 -21.14 1.33 21.12
C ASP A 5 -19.85 2.09 20.81
N ASN A 6 -19.09 2.42 21.86
CA ASN A 6 -17.63 2.37 21.75
C ASN A 6 -17.21 0.94 22.12
N LYS A 7 -17.22 0.07 21.11
CA LYS A 7 -16.45 -1.19 21.11
C LYS A 7 -15.43 -1.13 19.98
N ASP A 8 -14.69 -0.03 19.92
CA ASP A 8 -13.33 -0.08 19.44
C ASP A 8 -12.51 -0.57 20.63
N ASP A 9 -12.11 -1.85 20.64
CA ASP A 9 -11.00 -2.42 21.45
C ASP A 9 -11.14 -3.95 21.64
N ASP A 10 -11.47 -4.72 20.59
CA ASP A 10 -11.22 -6.18 20.60
C ASP A 10 -10.93 -6.73 19.20
N ASP A 11 -10.02 -6.06 18.49
CA ASP A 11 -9.55 -6.48 17.17
C ASP A 11 -8.09 -6.98 17.24
N GLY A 12 -7.59 -7.25 18.44
CA GLY A 12 -6.19 -7.59 18.69
C GLY A 12 -5.86 -9.09 18.74
N ASP A 13 -6.86 -9.96 18.94
CA ASP A 13 -6.61 -11.31 19.46
C ASP A 13 -7.10 -12.47 18.58
N ASP A 14 -7.64 -12.22 17.38
CA ASP A 14 -7.88 -13.31 16.42
C ASP A 14 -6.52 -13.86 15.91
N PRO A 15 -6.15 -15.10 16.30
CA PRO A 15 -4.88 -15.68 15.90
C PRO A 15 -4.78 -15.89 14.39
N ASP A 16 -5.90 -16.07 13.68
CA ASP A 16 -5.93 -16.23 12.23
C ASP A 16 -5.69 -14.90 11.52
N ARG A 17 -6.28 -13.82 12.01
CA ARG A 17 -5.98 -12.45 11.52
C ARG A 17 -4.52 -12.11 11.70
N LYS A 18 -3.93 -12.39 12.87
CA LYS A 18 -2.50 -12.16 13.14
C LYS A 18 -1.60 -13.01 12.25
N ARG A 19 -1.97 -14.27 12.00
CA ARG A 19 -1.28 -15.16 11.06
C ARG A 19 -1.37 -14.64 9.63
N MET A 20 -2.50 -14.07 9.23
CA MET A 20 -2.70 -13.48 7.91
C MET A 20 -1.85 -12.22 7.73
N MET A 21 -1.82 -11.31 8.71
CA MET A 21 -1.00 -10.09 8.67
C MET A 21 0.50 -10.41 8.55
N ARG A 22 1.00 -11.39 9.31
CA ARG A 22 2.41 -11.85 9.19
C ARG A 22 2.76 -12.36 7.80
N LYS A 23 1.81 -12.96 7.07
CA LYS A 23 2.03 -13.39 5.69
C LYS A 23 2.09 -12.19 4.73
N PHE A 24 1.29 -11.16 4.97
CA PHE A 24 1.32 -9.93 4.17
C PHE A 24 2.58 -9.11 4.42
N GLU A 25 3.06 -9.03 5.67
CA GLU A 25 4.31 -8.34 6.00
C GLU A 25 5.48 -8.83 5.15
N GLY A 26 5.60 -10.15 4.93
CA GLY A 26 6.64 -10.72 4.07
C GLY A 26 6.44 -10.48 2.56
N ALA A 27 5.24 -10.07 2.14
CA ALA A 27 4.91 -9.77 0.75
C ALA A 27 5.08 -8.27 0.41
N ILE A 28 5.24 -7.41 1.43
CA ILE A 28 5.44 -5.97 1.24
C ILE A 28 6.92 -5.71 1.00
N VAL A 29 7.23 -5.16 -0.18
CA VAL A 29 8.60 -4.76 -0.55
C VAL A 29 8.87 -3.36 0.00
N THR A 30 9.91 -3.22 0.83
CA THR A 30 10.29 -1.93 1.45
C THR A 30 11.52 -1.28 0.85
N ASP A 31 12.41 -2.05 0.20
CA ASP A 31 13.66 -1.56 -0.38
C ASP A 31 13.84 -2.05 -1.82
N PRO A 32 13.53 -1.21 -2.83
CA PRO A 32 13.62 -1.60 -4.23
C PRO A 32 15.08 -1.63 -4.72
N GLN A 33 15.48 -2.75 -5.32
CA GLN A 33 16.84 -2.92 -5.87
C GLN A 33 17.02 -2.36 -7.29
N VAL A 34 15.96 -1.85 -7.92
CA VAL A 34 15.95 -1.36 -9.31
C VAL A 34 15.19 -0.05 -9.41
N SER A 35 15.74 0.91 -10.12
CA SER A 35 15.12 2.21 -10.42
C SER A 35 14.65 2.31 -11.87
N PHE A 36 13.75 3.26 -12.17
CA PHE A 36 13.27 3.49 -13.54
C PHE A 36 14.37 3.92 -14.52
N SER A 37 15.48 4.50 -14.03
CA SER A 37 16.65 4.84 -14.85
C SER A 37 17.51 3.64 -15.24
N ASP A 38 17.41 2.53 -14.50
CA ASP A 38 18.16 1.30 -14.80
C ASP A 38 17.51 0.52 -15.96
N VAL A 39 16.28 0.86 -16.32
CA VAL A 39 15.53 0.24 -17.42
C VAL A 39 15.68 1.09 -18.67
N VAL A 40 16.27 0.54 -19.73
CA VAL A 40 16.42 1.24 -21.02
C VAL A 40 15.17 0.99 -21.89
N GLY A 41 14.61 2.05 -22.50
CA GLY A 41 13.41 1.96 -23.34
C GLY A 41 12.11 1.86 -22.53
N LEU A 42 11.03 1.38 -23.17
CA LEU A 42 9.68 1.28 -22.59
C LEU A 42 9.07 2.63 -22.17
N GLU A 43 9.41 3.72 -22.88
CA GLU A 43 9.10 5.06 -22.37
C GLU A 43 7.61 5.36 -22.25
N GLN A 44 6.78 4.85 -23.16
CA GLN A 44 5.32 4.97 -23.04
C GLN A 44 4.78 4.27 -21.78
N ALA A 45 5.32 3.11 -21.43
CA ALA A 45 4.91 2.38 -20.24
C ALA A 45 5.37 3.08 -18.95
N LYS A 46 6.59 3.64 -18.95
CA LYS A 46 7.09 4.43 -17.81
C LYS A 46 6.29 5.72 -17.60
N GLU A 47 5.92 6.40 -18.68
CA GLU A 47 5.09 7.60 -18.62
C GLU A 47 3.68 7.29 -18.10
N ALA A 48 3.05 6.24 -18.63
CA ALA A 48 1.74 5.78 -18.15
C ALA A 48 1.74 5.43 -16.65
N LEU A 49 2.78 4.75 -16.15
CA LEU A 49 2.92 4.45 -14.71
C LEU A 49 3.12 5.72 -13.88
N LYS A 50 3.91 6.68 -14.37
CA LYS A 50 4.13 7.95 -13.68
C LYS A 50 2.83 8.74 -13.55
N GLU A 51 2.03 8.80 -14.60
CA GLU A 51 0.77 9.51 -14.59
C GLU A 51 -0.30 8.80 -13.75
N ALA A 52 -0.42 7.48 -13.86
CA ALA A 52 -1.45 6.74 -13.14
C ALA A 52 -1.18 6.60 -11.64
N VAL A 53 0.10 6.62 -11.21
CA VAL A 53 0.48 6.32 -9.83
C VAL A 53 1.25 7.46 -9.17
N ILE A 54 2.30 7.98 -9.82
CA ILE A 54 3.20 8.96 -9.18
C ILE A 54 2.55 10.35 -9.10
N LEU A 55 1.89 10.81 -10.15
CA LEU A 55 1.26 12.14 -10.15
C LEU A 55 0.13 12.28 -9.12
N PRO A 56 -0.83 11.34 -8.99
CA PRO A 56 -1.88 11.41 -7.97
C PRO A 56 -1.31 11.42 -6.55
N VAL A 57 -0.24 10.67 -6.30
CA VAL A 57 0.42 10.65 -4.98
C VAL A 57 1.16 11.95 -4.70
N LYS A 58 1.83 12.53 -5.69
CA LYS A 58 2.57 13.81 -5.53
C LYS A 58 1.66 15.03 -5.52
N PHE A 59 0.52 14.97 -6.19
CA PHE A 59 -0.43 16.06 -6.35
C PHE A 59 -1.87 15.56 -6.12
N PRO A 60 -2.24 15.22 -4.88
CA PRO A 60 -3.54 14.60 -4.57
C PRO A 60 -4.77 15.49 -4.81
N GLN A 61 -4.56 16.80 -5.03
CA GLN A 61 -5.60 17.80 -5.29
C GLN A 61 -5.72 18.23 -6.77
N LEU A 62 -4.97 17.59 -7.66
CA LEU A 62 -4.91 17.91 -9.08
C LEU A 62 -6.05 17.22 -9.87
#